data_AF-A0A3C1KIP1-F1
#
_entry.id   AF-A0A3C1KIP1-F1
#
_cell.length_a   1.000
_cell.length_b   1.000
_cell.length_c   1.000
_cell.angle_alpha   90.00
_cell.angle_beta   90.00
_cell.angle_gamma   90.00
#
_symmetry.space_group_name_H-M   'P 1'
#
loop_
_entity.id
_entity.type
_entity.pdbx_description
1 polymer ?
#
loop_
_entity_poly.entity_id
_entity_poly.type
_entity_poly.pdbx_seq_one_letter_code
_entity_poly.pdbx_strand_id
1 'polypeptide(L)' 'NFIPNWLKLVSEGNLFEAAELSHQTNTLPEVCGRVCPQDRLCEGACTLNDGYGAVTIGSSEKYITDTALAMGWRP' A
#
# COMPACT_ATOMS: atom_id res chain seq x y z
N ASN A 1 0.23 -6.75 -6.60
CA ASN A 1 0.20 -5.31 -6.30
C ASN A 1 1.55 -4.67 -6.66
N PHE A 2 1.55 -3.50 -7.29
CA PHE A 2 2.77 -2.79 -7.76
C PHE A 2 3.42 -2.00 -6.61
N ILE A 3 3.80 -2.72 -5.55
CA ILE A 3 4.20 -2.15 -4.25
C ILE A 3 5.27 -1.05 -4.37
N PRO A 4 6.41 -1.28 -5.05
CA PRO A 4 7.44 -0.25 -5.15
C PRO A 4 6.97 1.00 -5.89
N ASN A 5 6.08 0.86 -6.87
CA ASN A 5 5.61 1.95 -7.70
C ASN A 5 4.67 2.88 -6.94
N TRP A 6 3.65 2.34 -6.26
CA TRP A 6 2.77 3.20 -5.47
C TRP A 6 3.46 3.72 -4.21
N LEU A 7 4.45 3.01 -3.63
CA LEU A 7 5.27 3.55 -2.53
C LEU A 7 6.05 4.78 -2.99
N LYS A 8 6.60 4.75 -4.21
CA LYS A 8 7.27 5.90 -4.81
C LYS A 8 6.30 7.08 -4.99
N LEU A 9 5.10 6.84 -5.54
CA LEU A 9 4.08 7.87 -5.70
C LEU A 9 3.69 8.52 -4.35
N VAL A 10 3.55 7.71 -3.28
CA VAL A 10 3.33 8.24 -1.93
C VAL A 10 4.48 9.12 -1.46
N SER A 11 5.73 8.70 -1.69
CA SER A 11 6.90 9.51 -1.31
C SER A 11 6.98 10.84 -2.07
N GLU A 12 6.40 10.91 -3.26
CA GLU A 12 6.31 12.12 -4.10
C GLU A 12 5.05 12.96 -3.81
N GLY A 13 4.16 12.50 -2.92
CA GLY A 13 2.91 13.18 -2.59
C GLY A 13 1.73 12.89 -3.53
N ASN A 14 1.91 12.00 -4.52
CA ASN A 14 0.91 11.65 -5.53
C ASN A 14 -0.07 10.58 -5.02
N LEU A 15 -0.86 10.92 -4.00
CA LEU A 15 -1.76 9.99 -3.30
C LEU A 15 -2.86 9.39 -4.20
N PHE A 16 -3.46 10.16 -5.10
CA PHE A 16 -4.54 9.66 -5.96
C PHE A 16 -4.04 8.67 -7.01
N GLU A 17 -2.87 8.94 -7.60
CA GLU A 17 -2.23 7.99 -8.52
C GLU A 17 -1.80 6.71 -7.79
N ALA A 18 -1.33 6.84 -6.54
CA ALA A 18 -1.02 5.68 -5.71
C ALA A 18 -2.27 4.83 -5.40
N ALA A 19 -3.40 5.48 -5.09
CA ALA A 19 -4.67 4.81 -4.82
C ALA A 19 -5.19 4.08 -6.07
N GLU A 20 -5.17 4.76 -7.22
CA GLU A 20 -5.55 4.19 -8.52
C GLU A 20 -4.68 2.97 -8.86
N LEU A 21 -3.36 3.10 -8.74
CA LEU A 21 -2.42 2.02 -9.05
C LEU A 21 -2.59 0.82 -8.10
N SER A 22 -2.90 1.06 -6.83
CA SER A 22 -3.22 -0.02 -5.89
C SER A 22 -4.51 -0.75 -6.32
N HIS A 23 -5.55 0.01 -6.68
CA HIS A 23 -6.84 -0.54 -7.11
C HIS A 23 -6.80 -1.30 -8.45
N GLN A 24 -5.83 -0.99 -9.34
CA GLN A 24 -5.64 -1.71 -10.59
C GLN A 24 -5.31 -3.21 -10.41
N THR A 25 -4.73 -3.58 -9.27
CA THR A 25 -4.30 -4.97 -9.01
C THR A 25 -5.00 -5.62 -7.83
N ASN A 26 -5.78 -4.86 -7.08
CA ASN A 26 -6.54 -5.31 -5.92
C ASN A 26 -7.86 -4.54 -5.88
N THR A 27 -8.99 -5.23 -5.83
CA THR A 27 -10.30 -4.56 -5.82
C THR A 27 -10.63 -3.96 -4.45
N LEU A 28 -10.00 -4.44 -3.36
CA LEU A 28 -10.28 -4.03 -1.98
C LEU A 28 -8.99 -3.74 -1.17
N PRO A 29 -8.10 -2.85 -1.63
CA PRO A 29 -6.86 -2.49 -0.92
C PRO A 29 -7.13 -1.89 0.46
N GLU A 30 -8.27 -1.22 0.66
CA GLU A 30 -8.71 -0.71 1.95
C GLU A 30 -8.97 -1.83 2.96
N VAL A 31 -9.42 -3.00 2.51
CA VAL A 31 -9.60 -4.16 3.39
C VAL A 31 -8.27 -4.89 3.54
N CYS A 32 -7.56 -5.15 2.44
CA CYS A 32 -6.30 -5.89 2.45
C CYS A 32 -5.23 -5.23 3.32
N GLY A 33 -5.11 -3.91 3.31
CA GLY A 33 -4.17 -3.18 4.18
C GLY A 33 -4.43 -3.41 5.68
N ARG A 34 -5.63 -3.87 6.07
CA ARG A 34 -6.03 -4.09 7.46
C ARG A 34 -5.99 -5.56 7.89
N VAL A 35 -6.36 -6.50 7.00
CA VAL A 35 -6.61 -7.90 7.37
C VAL A 35 -5.62 -8.90 6.77
N CYS A 36 -4.84 -8.47 5.78
CA CYS A 36 -3.86 -9.34 5.14
C CYS A 36 -2.80 -9.78 6.18
N PRO A 37 -2.38 -11.06 6.22
CA PRO A 37 -1.26 -11.47 7.06
C PRO A 37 0.06 -11.06 6.40
N GLN A 38 0.44 -9.77 6.53
CA GLN A 38 1.54 -9.19 5.77
C GLN A 38 2.90 -9.83 6.08
N ASP A 39 3.11 -10.25 7.33
CA ASP A 39 4.30 -10.96 7.83
C ASP A 39 4.59 -12.24 7.05
N ARG A 40 3.55 -12.89 6.52
CA ARG A 40 3.65 -14.13 5.73
C ARG A 40 3.61 -13.88 4.22
N LEU A 41 3.39 -12.64 3.80
CA LEU A 41 3.16 -12.25 2.41
C LEU A 41 4.14 -11.14 2.00
N CYS A 42 3.64 -9.95 1.68
CA CYS A 42 4.44 -8.87 1.10
C CYS A 42 5.56 -8.39 2.01
N GLU A 43 5.31 -8.24 3.31
CA GLU A 43 6.33 -7.78 4.28
C GLU A 43 7.32 -8.91 4.61
N GLY A 44 6.83 -10.15 4.69
CA GLY A 44 7.69 -11.34 4.84
C GLY A 44 8.70 -11.52 3.71
N ALA A 45 8.31 -11.14 2.48
CA ALA A 45 9.17 -11.20 1.29
C ALA A 45 9.97 -9.91 1.04
N CYS A 46 9.88 -8.90 1.92
CA CYS A 46 10.58 -7.63 1.73
C CYS A 46 12.10 -7.82 1.87
N THR A 47 12.86 -7.33 0.89
CA THR A 47 14.34 -7.46 0.89
C THR A 47 15.02 -6.69 2.02
N LEU A 48 14.34 -5.71 2.64
CA LEU A 48 14.84 -4.98 3.82
C LEU A 48 14.55 -5.71 5.15
N ASN A 49 13.79 -6.81 5.11
CA ASN A 49 13.51 -7.65 6.27
C ASN A 49 14.70 -8.55 6.66
N ASP A 50 15.92 -8.06 6.45
CA ASP A 50 17.20 -8.75 6.69
C ASP A 50 17.97 -8.20 7.90
N GLY A 51 17.29 -7.46 8.78
CA GLY A 51 17.83 -6.92 10.02
C GLY A 51 17.34 -5.50 10.36
N TYR A 52 16.95 -4.73 9.34
CA TYR A 52 16.34 -3.40 9.50
C TYR A 52 14.82 -3.45 9.75
N GLY A 53 14.21 -4.58 9.37
CA GLY A 53 12.76 -4.78 9.41
C GLY A 53 12.12 -4.49 8.06
N ALA A 54 11.03 -5.18 7.78
CA ALA A 54 10.26 -4.96 6.56
C ALA A 54 9.67 -3.53 6.51
N VAL A 55 9.50 -3.02 5.30
CA VAL A 55 8.63 -1.85 5.08
C VAL A 55 7.21 -2.23 5.49
N THR A 56 6.51 -1.35 6.23
CA THR A 56 5.12 -1.56 6.67
C THR A 56 4.12 -1.37 5.51
N ILE A 57 4.21 -2.25 4.49
CA ILE A 57 3.45 -2.20 3.24
C ILE A 57 1.94 -2.17 3.51
N GLY A 58 1.43 -2.99 4.43
CA GLY A 58 -0.01 -3.02 4.72
C GLY A 58 -0.51 -1.70 5.32
N SER A 59 0.29 -1.11 6.21
CA SER A 59 -0.01 0.20 6.80
C SER A 59 0.02 1.32 5.76
N SER A 60 0.98 1.26 4.81
CA SER A 60 1.04 2.22 3.70
C SER A 60 -0.15 2.07 2.74
N GLU A 61 -0.54 0.84 2.40
CA GLU A 61 -1.72 0.56 1.55
C GLU A 61 -3.00 1.13 2.20
N LYS A 62 -3.19 0.88 3.50
CA LYS A 62 -4.29 1.48 4.28
C LYS A 62 -4.24 3.01 4.25
N TYR A 63 -3.06 3.61 4.49
CA TYR A 63 -2.91 5.06 4.50
C TYR A 63 -3.30 5.69 3.16
N ILE A 64 -2.85 5.09 2.05
CA ILE A 64 -3.18 5.54 0.69
C ILE A 64 -4.70 5.56 0.51
N THR A 65 -5.36 4.43 0.76
CA THR A 65 -6.79 4.28 0.49
C THR A 65 -7.63 5.16 1.40
N ASP A 66 -7.32 5.18 2.71
CA ASP A 66 -8.09 5.96 3.69
C ASP A 66 -7.98 7.46 3.41
N THR A 67 -6.77 7.94 3.10
CA THR A 67 -6.52 9.35 2.81
C THR A 67 -7.13 9.76 1.49
N ALA A 68 -6.98 8.93 0.44
CA ALA A 68 -7.59 9.21 -0.86
C ALA A 68 -9.11 9.30 -0.76
N LEU A 69 -9.76 8.34 -0.09
CA LEU A 69 -11.21 8.36 0.16
C LEU A 69 -11.65 9.61 0.95
N ALA A 70 -10.91 9.98 2.00
CA ALA A 70 -11.20 11.19 2.79
C ALA A 70 -11.05 12.48 1.96
N MET A 71 -10.16 12.49 0.97
CA MET A 71 -9.97 13.59 0.02
C MET A 71 -10.94 13.57 -1.16
N GLY A 72 -11.89 12.62 -1.20
CA GLY A 72 -12.94 12.54 -2.21
C GLY A 72 -12.59 11.71 -3.45
N TRP A 73 -11.45 11.02 -3.47
CA TRP A 73 -11.15 10.02 -4.48
C TRP A 73 -12.15 8.85 -4.37
N ARG A 74 -12.48 8.24 -5.51
CA ARG A 74 -13.40 7.09 -5.58
C ARG A 74 -12.82 6.02 -6.51
N PRO A 75 -12.85 4.73 -6.12
CA PRO A 75 -12.40 3.60 -6.92
C PRO A 75 -13.31 3.31 -8.12
#